data_AF-A0A6G3DKI2-F1
#
_entry.id   AF-A0A6G3DKI2-F1
#
_cell.length_a   1.000
_cell.length_b   1.000
_cell.length_c   1.000
_cell.angle_alpha   90.00
_cell.angle_beta   90.00
_cell.angle_gamma   90.00
#
_symmetry.space_group_name_H-M   'P 1'
#
loop_
_entity.id
_entity.type
_entity.pdbx_description
1 polymer ?
#
loop_
_entity_poly.entity_id
_entity_poly.type
_entity_poly.pdbx_seq_one_letter_code
_entity_poly.pdbx_strand_id
1 'polypeptide(L)' 'MLGASSLAWCERVGVHLSHLADCGRSALLVRPDYYVIGGAEGRTGTPCLVAALREGLTAPTAVLQP' A
#
# COMPACT_ATOMS: atom_id res chain seq x y z
N MET A 1 -12.35 26.31 -3.20
CA MET A 1 -11.08 26.19 -3.97
C MET A 1 -10.27 25.05 -3.36
N LEU A 2 -10.32 23.85 -3.95
CA LEU A 2 -9.39 22.77 -3.58
C LEU A 2 -8.03 23.12 -4.22
N GLY A 3 -7.03 23.41 -3.39
CA GLY A 3 -5.72 23.88 -3.83
C GLY A 3 -5.03 22.88 -4.77
N ALA A 4 -4.16 23.38 -5.66
CA ALA A 4 -3.43 22.60 -6.66
C ALA A 4 -2.76 21.32 -6.12
N SER A 5 -2.40 21.28 -4.83
CA SER A 5 -1.88 20.09 -4.13
C SER A 5 -2.89 18.93 -4.04
N SER A 6 -4.18 19.20 -3.94
CA SER A 6 -5.25 18.19 -3.90
C SER A 6 -5.50 17.58 -5.28
N LEU A 7 -5.35 18.36 -6.35
CA LEU A 7 -5.50 17.89 -7.73
C LEU A 7 -4.29 17.07 -8.17
N ALA A 8 -3.07 17.50 -7.83
CA ALA A 8 -1.86 16.72 -8.09
C ALA A 8 -1.83 15.38 -7.31
N TRP A 9 -2.41 15.35 -6.11
CA TRP A 9 -2.61 14.11 -5.37
C TRP A 9 -3.64 13.20 -6.07
N CYS A 10 -4.79 13.75 -6.49
CA CYS A 10 -5.79 12.98 -7.24
C CYS A 10 -5.27 12.43 -8.58
N GLU A 11 -4.52 13.22 -9.35
CA GLU A 11 -3.93 12.74 -10.61
C GLU A 11 -2.94 11.61 -10.36
N ARG A 12 -2.04 11.76 -9.38
CA ARG A 12 -1.04 10.74 -9.04
C ARG A 12 -1.68 9.48 -8.46
N VAL A 13 -2.75 9.62 -7.67
CA VAL A 13 -3.55 8.50 -7.15
C VAL A 13 -4.30 7.80 -8.30
N GLY A 14 -4.85 8.56 -9.25
CA GLY A 14 -5.62 8.03 -10.38
C GLY A 14 -4.83 7.04 -11.26
N VAL A 15 -3.57 7.34 -11.57
CA VAL A 15 -2.73 6.42 -12.37
C VAL A 15 -2.43 5.12 -11.62
N HIS A 16 -2.25 5.19 -10.31
CA HIS A 16 -1.98 4.02 -9.48
C HIS A 16 -3.23 3.15 -9.26
N LEU A 17 -4.42 3.74 -9.24
CA LEU A 17 -5.69 3.01 -9.11
C LEU A 17 -6.00 2.15 -10.34
N SER A 18 -5.72 2.64 -11.56
CA SER A 18 -5.91 1.84 -12.77
C SER A 18 -4.96 0.64 -12.83
N HIS A 19 -3.69 0.85 -12.51
CA HIS A 19 -2.70 -0.24 -12.46
C HIS A 19 -3.01 -1.26 -11.37
N LEU A 20 -3.61 -0.80 -10.27
CA LEU A 20 -4.11 -1.69 -9.21
C LEU A 20 -5.26 -2.56 -9.68
N ALA A 21 -6.22 -1.97 -10.39
CA ALA A 21 -7.35 -2.69 -10.97
C ALA A 21 -6.88 -3.75 -11.97
N ASP A 22 -5.89 -3.44 -12.83
CA ASP A 22 -5.27 -4.42 -13.74
C ASP A 22 -4.60 -5.58 -13.00
N CYS A 23 -4.09 -5.34 -11.79
CA CYS A 23 -3.50 -6.35 -10.91
C CYS A 23 -4.53 -7.08 -10.03
N GLY A 24 -5.83 -6.85 -10.23
CA GLY A 24 -6.91 -7.43 -9.42
C GLY A 24 -6.95 -6.92 -7.97
N ARG A 25 -6.31 -5.78 -7.68
CA ARG A 25 -6.19 -5.21 -6.33
C ARG A 25 -6.96 -3.90 -6.23
N SER A 26 -7.59 -3.64 -5.10
CA SER A 26 -8.27 -2.37 -4.80
C SER A 26 -7.53 -1.53 -3.76
N ALA A 27 -6.53 -2.09 -3.07
CA ALA A 27 -5.75 -1.40 -2.03
C ALA A 27 -4.32 -1.94 -1.96
N LEU A 28 -3.37 -1.06 -1.63
CA LEU A 28 -1.98 -1.40 -1.29
C LEU A 28 -1.64 -0.94 0.12
N LEU A 29 -0.76 -1.71 0.75
CA LEU A 29 -0.04 -1.29 1.93
C LEU A 29 1.36 -0.85 1.52
N VAL A 30 1.61 0.45 1.62
CA VAL A 30 2.84 1.10 1.14
C VAL A 30 3.57 1.74 2.31
N ARG A 31 4.88 1.53 2.36
CA ARG A 31 5.77 2.11 3.38
C ARG A 31 6.18 3.54 2.96
N PRO A 32 6.57 4.43 3.89
CA PRO A 32 6.89 5.82 3.55
C PRO A 32 8.02 6.02 2.53
N ASP A 33 8.88 5.02 2.33
CA ASP A 33 9.94 4.96 1.32
C ASP A 33 9.48 4.34 -0.01
N TYR A 34 8.16 4.29 -0.25
CA TYR A 34 7.51 3.77 -1.46
C TYR A 34 7.63 2.25 -1.68
N TYR A 35 8.09 1.49 -0.68
CA TYR A 35 8.08 0.04 -0.74
C TYR A 35 6.67 -0.54 -0.58
N VAL A 36 6.26 -1.45 -1.48
CA VAL A 36 4.95 -2.12 -1.42
C VAL A 36 5.08 -3.42 -0.63
N ILE A 37 4.37 -3.50 0.49
CA ILE A 37 4.38 -4.67 1.38
C ILE A 37 3.36 -5.72 0.90
N GLY A 38 2.23 -5.27 0.34
CA GLY A 38 1.20 -6.17 -0.17
C GLY A 38 -0.02 -5.43 -0.70
N GLY A 39 -0.96 -6.16 -1.31
CA GLY A 39 -2.20 -5.61 -1.83
C GLY A 39 -3.41 -6.51 -1.57
N ALA A 40 -4.60 -5.92 -1.56
CA ALA A 40 -5.87 -6.59 -1.30
C ALA A 40 -6.84 -6.33 -2.46
N GLU A 41 -7.62 -7.35 -2.83
CA GLU A 41 -8.63 -7.30 -3.88
C GLU A 41 -9.84 -6.43 -3.50
N GLY A 42 -10.03 -6.20 -2.20
CA GLY A 42 -11.19 -5.51 -1.66
C GLY A 42 -10.98 -5.09 -0.22
N ARG A 43 -11.93 -4.30 0.29
CA ARG A 43 -11.96 -3.86 1.69
C ARG A 43 -11.97 -5.03 2.70
N THR A 44 -12.50 -6.17 2.29
CA THR A 44 -12.52 -7.42 3.07
C THR A 44 -11.13 -8.04 3.23
N GLY A 45 -10.20 -7.79 2.31
CA GLY A 45 -8.81 -8.27 2.39
C GLY A 45 -7.88 -7.36 3.18
N THR A 46 -8.29 -6.12 3.46
CA THR A 46 -7.48 -5.14 4.21
C THR A 46 -7.10 -5.61 5.63
N PRO A 47 -7.97 -6.26 6.43
CA PRO A 47 -7.59 -6.78 7.74
C PRO A 47 -6.44 -7.80 7.67
N CYS A 48 -6.42 -8.67 6.65
CA CYS A 48 -5.35 -9.65 6.45
C CYS A 48 -4.01 -8.96 6.14
N LEU A 49 -4.00 -7.92 5.30
CA LEU A 49 -2.80 -7.11 5.05
C LEU A 49 -2.26 -6.45 6.32
N VAL A 50 -3.15 -5.93 7.16
CA VAL A 50 -2.76 -5.30 8.43
C VAL A 50 -2.21 -6.34 9.41
N ALA A 51 -2.78 -7.54 9.44
CA ALA A 51 -2.25 -8.64 10.25
C ALA A 51 -0.84 -9.04 9.79
N ALA A 52 -0.62 -9.25 8.49
CA ALA A 52 0.69 -9.58 7.93
C ALA A 52 1.73 -8.47 8.18
N LEU A 53 1.33 -7.19 8.10
CA LEU A 53 2.20 -6.07 8.48
C LEU A 53 2.59 -6.18 9.95
N ARG A 54 1.61 -6.37 10.84
CA ARG A 54 1.87 -6.47 12.28
C ARG A 54 2.83 -7.61 12.57
N GLU A 55 2.60 -8.78 12.00
CA GLU A 55 3.49 -9.94 12.10
C GLU A 55 4.91 -9.59 11.67
N GLY A 56 5.09 -8.97 10.51
CA GLY A 56 6.42 -8.56 10.01
C GLY A 56 7.12 -7.50 10.86
N LEU A 57 6.37 -6.65 11.57
CA LEU A 57 6.92 -5.66 12.51
C LEU A 57 7.24 -6.26 13.89
N THR A 58 6.50 -7.29 14.31
CA THR A 58 6.77 -8.03 15.56
C THR A 58 7.77 -9.16 15.40
N ALA A 59 7.99 -9.65 14.17
CA ALA A 59 9.09 -10.54 13.90
C ALA A 59 10.37 -9.80 14.30
N PRO A 60 11.23 -10.38 15.17
CA PRO A 60 12.51 -9.78 15.46
C PRO A 60 13.18 -9.56 14.11
N THR A 61 13.59 -8.32 13.82
CA THR A 61 14.42 -7.99 12.68
C THR A 61 15.52 -9.04 12.64
N ALA A 62 15.38 -10.03 11.76
CA ALA A 62 16.44 -10.95 11.48
C ALA A 62 17.51 -10.07 10.86
N VAL A 63 18.46 -9.64 11.69
CA VAL A 63 19.65 -8.96 11.25
C VAL A 63 20.28 -9.94 10.28
N LEU A 64 20.13 -9.65 8.98
CA LEU A 64 20.99 -10.20 7.94
C LEU A 64 22.40 -9.72 8.28
N GLN A 65 23.09 -10.50 9.10
CA GLN A 65 24.53 -10.43 9.26
C GLN A 65 25.17 -11.09 8.03
N PRO A 66 26.36 -10.60 7.61
CA PRO A 66 26.90 -10.70 6.25
C PRO A 66 27.10 -12.11 5.72
#